data_AF-X1T5F1-F1
#
_entry.id   AF-X1T5F1-F1
#
_cell.length_a   1.000
_cell.length_b   1.000
_cell.length_c   1.000
_cell.angle_alpha   90.00
_cell.angle_beta   90.00
_cell.angle_gamma   90.00
#
_symmetry.space_group_name_H-M   'P 1'
#
loop_
_entity.id
_entity.type
_entity.pdbx_description
1 polymer ?
#
loop_
_entity_poly.entity_id
_entity_poly.type
_entity_poly.pdbx_seq_one_letter_code
_entity_poly.pdbx_strand_id
1 'polypeptide(L)'
;MDVIKNRREERIHRLGIIKATILKAFKDNLSVDYEFLIAQACEDWGCTWRYVQDLIKVLKINMAFSIENKQIIPPGNNSSAPDKGVKP
;
A
#
# COMPACT_ATOMS: atom_id res chain seq x y z
N MET A 1 -7.19 6.00 33.11
CA MET A 1 -6.56 6.68 31.96
C MET A 1 -5.77 5.63 31.19
N ASP A 2 -6.38 5.05 30.14
CA ASP A 2 -5.84 3.89 29.43
C ASP A 2 -4.67 4.26 28.53
N VAL A 3 -3.47 4.20 29.07
CA VAL A 3 -2.19 4.35 28.36
C VAL A 3 -2.11 3.44 27.11
N ILE A 4 -2.78 2.29 27.16
CA ILE A 4 -2.87 1.33 26.06
C ILE A 4 -3.74 1.88 24.92
N LYS A 5 -4.88 2.49 25.24
CA LYS A 5 -5.78 3.10 24.25
C LYS A 5 -5.07 4.26 23.52
N ASN A 6 -4.38 5.11 24.27
CA ASN A 6 -3.67 6.26 23.71
C ASN A 6 -2.57 5.83 22.72
N ARG A 7 -1.76 4.80 23.06
CA ARG A 7 -0.74 4.26 22.16
C ARG A 7 -1.32 3.62 20.90
N ARG A 8 -2.51 3.01 20.98
CA ARG A 8 -3.19 2.43 19.83
C ARG A 8 -3.69 3.53 18.88
N GLU A 9 -4.31 4.57 19.42
CA GLU A 9 -4.82 5.72 18.67
C GLU A 9 -3.67 6.47 17.97
N GLU A 10 -2.56 6.70 18.67
CA GLU A 10 -1.34 7.29 18.10
C GLU A 10 -0.80 6.47 16.92
N ARG A 11 -0.75 5.14 17.06
CA ARG A 11 -0.29 4.25 15.98
C ARG A 11 -1.22 4.31 14.77
N ILE A 12 -2.53 4.30 14.98
CA ILE A 12 -3.53 4.41 13.91
C ILE A 12 -3.39 5.75 13.19
N HIS A 13 -3.21 6.84 13.93
CA HIS A 13 -3.04 8.17 13.37
C HIS A 13 -1.79 8.26 12.49
N ARG A 14 -0.64 7.81 12.99
CA ARG A 14 0.63 7.79 12.23
C ARG A 14 0.55 6.92 10.98
N LEU A 15 -0.08 5.74 11.07
CA LEU A 15 -0.35 4.91 9.89
C LEU A 15 -1.20 5.66 8.85
N GLY A 16 -2.18 6.44 9.29
CA GLY A 16 -3.01 7.29 8.44
C GLY A 16 -2.20 8.33 7.66
N ILE A 17 -1.27 9.03 8.33
CA ILE A 17 -0.40 10.05 7.71
C ILE A 17 0.48 9.42 6.62
N ILE A 18 1.16 8.32 6.92
CA ILE A 18 2.02 7.61 5.96
C ILE A 18 1.18 7.13 4.76
N LYS A 19 0.00 6.55 5.02
CA LYS A 19 -0.92 6.08 3.99
C LYS A 19 -1.34 7.22 3.05
N ALA A 20 -1.73 8.36 3.60
CA ALA A 20 -2.16 9.52 2.82
C ALA A 20 -1.02 10.05 1.95
N THR A 21 0.20 10.11 2.48
CA THR A 21 1.39 10.56 1.75
C THR A 21 1.69 9.66 0.56
N ILE A 22 1.71 8.34 0.78
CA ILE A 22 1.94 7.35 -0.28
C ILE A 22 0.83 7.41 -1.34
N LEU A 23 -0.45 7.46 -0.94
CA LEU A 23 -1.57 7.54 -1.88
C LEU A 23 -1.55 8.81 -2.72
N LYS A 24 -1.16 9.94 -2.12
CA LYS A 24 -0.99 11.20 -2.85
C LYS A 24 0.11 11.09 -3.90
N ALA A 25 1.28 10.57 -3.53
CA ALA A 25 2.37 10.34 -4.47
C ALA A 25 1.95 9.43 -5.63
N PHE A 26 1.23 8.33 -5.35
CA PHE A 26 0.67 7.47 -6.40
C PHE A 26 -0.32 8.21 -7.32
N LYS A 27 -1.21 9.03 -6.76
CA LYS A 27 -2.19 9.81 -7.53
C LYS A 27 -1.49 10.84 -8.44
N ASP A 28 -0.41 11.43 -7.95
CA ASP A 28 0.38 12.43 -8.67
C ASP A 28 1.43 11.78 -9.61
N ASN A 29 1.43 10.44 -9.71
CA ASN A 29 2.37 9.63 -10.49
C ASN A 29 3.85 9.89 -10.14
N LEU A 30 4.11 10.20 -8.87
CA LEU A 30 5.43 10.43 -8.30
C LEU A 30 5.99 9.15 -7.69
N SER A 31 7.31 8.99 -7.73
CA SER A 31 7.99 7.96 -6.94
C SER A 31 8.00 8.35 -5.46
N VAL A 32 7.81 7.36 -4.58
CA VAL A 32 7.96 7.55 -3.14
C VAL A 32 9.38 7.18 -2.74
N ASP A 33 10.16 8.16 -2.29
CA ASP A 33 11.40 7.90 -1.57
C ASP A 33 11.07 7.51 -0.12
N TYR A 34 11.15 6.20 0.15
CA TYR A 34 10.84 5.66 1.46
C TYR A 34 11.87 6.04 2.53
N GLU A 35 13.14 6.24 2.16
CA GLU A 35 14.19 6.61 3.12
C GLU A 35 13.97 8.04 3.60
N PHE A 36 13.67 8.96 2.68
CA PHE A 36 13.29 10.32 3.02
C PHE A 36 12.02 10.37 3.88
N LEU A 37 10.99 9.60 3.52
CA LEU A 37 9.75 9.52 4.28
C LEU A 37 9.97 9.02 5.71
N ILE A 38 10.86 8.03 5.90
CA ILE A 38 11.22 7.52 7.22
C ILE A 38 11.97 8.59 8.01
N ALA A 39 12.96 9.25 7.41
CA ALA A 39 13.75 10.27 8.07
C ALA A 39 12.86 11.41 8.60
N GLN A 40 12.00 11.96 7.75
CA GLN A 40 11.07 13.04 8.13
C GLN A 40 10.13 12.61 9.25
N ALA A 41 9.54 11.41 9.16
CA ALA A 41 8.64 10.91 10.19
C ALA A 41 9.35 10.64 11.53
N CYS A 42 10.62 10.24 11.52
CA CYS A 42 11.41 10.07 12.73
C CYS A 42 11.68 11.42 13.41
N GLU A 43 12.03 12.44 12.62
CA GLU A 43 12.24 13.81 13.08
C GLU A 43 10.96 14.41 13.67
N ASP A 44 9.85 14.34 12.92
CA ASP A 44 8.56 14.94 13.31
C ASP A 44 7.97 14.29 14.58
N TRP A 45 8.15 12.98 14.75
CA TRP A 45 7.50 12.21 15.82
C TRP A 45 8.43 11.88 16.99
N GLY A 46 9.72 12.21 16.90
CA GLY A 46 10.71 11.85 17.91
C GLY A 46 10.81 10.33 18.12
N CYS A 47 10.68 9.55 17.06
CA CYS A 47 10.62 8.09 17.12
C CYS A 47 11.79 7.43 16.40
N THR A 48 11.96 6.12 16.59
CA THR A 48 13.07 5.38 15.98
C THR A 48 12.79 5.07 14.52
N TRP A 49 13.86 5.04 13.72
CA TRP A 49 13.85 4.60 12.33
C TRP A 49 13.12 3.26 12.15
N ARG A 50 13.43 2.31 13.04
CA ARG A 50 12.84 0.96 13.03
C ARG A 50 11.32 0.99 13.18
N TYR A 51 10.81 1.85 14.07
CA TYR A 51 9.38 1.97 14.29
C TYR A 51 8.64 2.42 13.03
N VAL A 52 9.13 3.46 12.35
CA VAL A 52 8.49 3.95 11.11
C VAL A 52 8.62 2.93 9.97
N GLN A 53 9.78 2.28 9.84
CA GLN A 53 9.96 1.18 8.87
C GLN A 53 8.91 0.08 9.05
N ASP A 54 8.64 -0.32 10.30
CA ASP A 54 7.66 -1.38 10.57
C ASP A 54 6.22 -0.91 10.28
N LEU A 55 5.89 0.36 10.52
CA LEU A 55 4.61 0.94 10.08
C LEU A 55 4.45 0.91 8.55
N ILE A 56 5.50 1.28 7.80
CA ILE A 56 5.49 1.27 6.34
C ILE A 56 5.35 -0.17 5.80
N LYS A 57 6.02 -1.15 6.39
CA LYS A 57 5.88 -2.57 5.99
C LYS A 57 4.44 -3.06 6.14
N VAL A 58 3.80 -2.76 7.28
CA VAL A 58 2.39 -3.11 7.51
C VAL A 58 1.48 -2.44 6.48
N LEU A 59 1.74 -1.17 6.15
CA LEU A 59 0.97 -0.47 5.12
C LEU A 59 1.14 -1.09 3.72
N LYS A 60 2.35 -1.47 3.33
CA LYS A 60 2.60 -2.13 2.04
C LYS A 60 1.82 -3.44 1.91
N ILE A 61 1.78 -4.25 2.97
CA ILE A 61 0.98 -5.48 3.00
C ILE A 61 -0.51 -5.15 2.81
N ASN A 62 -1.06 -4.22 3.60
CA ASN A 62 -2.47 -3.84 3.51
C ASN A 62 -2.86 -3.25 2.14
N MET A 63 -1.94 -2.49 1.52
CA MET A 63 -2.15 -1.92 0.18
C MET A 63 -2.06 -2.98 -0.91
N ALA A 64 -1.14 -3.94 -0.82
CA ALA A 64 -1.04 -5.05 -1.77
C ALA A 64 -2.34 -5.89 -1.80
N PHE A 65 -2.90 -6.20 -0.63
CA PHE A 65 -4.22 -6.87 -0.53
C PHE A 65 -5.37 -6.05 -1.14
N SER A 66 -5.26 -4.71 -1.10
CA SER A 66 -6.25 -3.82 -1.72
C SER A 66 -6.10 -3.75 -3.25
N ILE A 67 -4.91 -4.06 -3.78
CA ILE A 67 -4.62 -4.12 -5.22
C ILE A 67 -5.01 -5.48 -5.80
N GLU A 68 -4.75 -6.58 -5.09
CA GLU A 68 -5.21 -7.93 -5.51
C GLU A 68 -6.73 -8.04 -5.60
N ASN A 69 -7.49 -7.35 -4.73
CA ASN A 69 -8.96 -7.28 -4.84
C ASN A 69 -9.47 -6.41 -5.99
N LYS A 70 -8.62 -5.67 -6.70
CA LYS A 70 -8.98 -4.95 -7.94
C LYS A 70 -8.57 -5.69 -9.22
N GLN A 71 -7.88 -6.83 -9.13
CA GLN A 71 -7.54 -7.69 -10.25
C GLN A 71 -7.99 -9.14 -9.99
N ILE A 72 -9.31 -9.36 -10.01
CA ILE A 72 -9.84 -10.67 -10.37
C ILE A 72 -10.68 -10.47 -11.63
N ILE A 73 -10.00 -10.22 -12.75
CA ILE A 73 -10.52 -10.68 -14.04
C ILE A 73 -9.98 -12.11 -14.13
N PRO A 74 -10.82 -13.15 -14.05
CA PRO A 74 -10.36 -14.51 -14.27
C PRO A 74 -9.70 -14.56 -15.66
N PRO A 75 -8.54 -15.22 -15.80
CA PRO A 75 -7.88 -15.31 -17.10
C PRO A 75 -8.89 -15.91 -18.09
N GLY A 76 -9.24 -15.12 -19.10
CA GLY A 76 -10.05 -15.58 -20.22
C GLY A 76 -9.44 -16.87 -20.75
N ASN A 77 -10.25 -17.91 -20.78
CA ASN A 77 -9.90 -19.26 -21.17
C ASN A 77 -9.58 -19.29 -22.67
N ASN A 78 -8.45 -18.72 -23.08
CA ASN A 78 -7.91 -18.82 -24.43
C ASN A 78 -7.06 -20.08 -24.53
N SER A 79 -7.74 -21.22 -24.66
CA SER A 79 -7.23 -22.47 -25.24
C SER A 79 -8.45 -23.37 -25.49
N SER A 80 -9.05 -23.34 -26.66
CA SER A 80 -8.65 -24.25 -27.74
C SER A 80 -9.18 -23.77 -29.10
N ALA A 81 -8.29 -23.80 -30.09
CA ALA A 81 -8.43 -23.51 -31.53
C ALA A 81 -9.46 -24.41 -32.26
N PRO A 82 -9.64 -24.35 -33.60
CA PRO A 82 -9.22 -23.38 -34.62
C PRO A 82 -10.38 -22.84 -35.49
N ASP A 83 -10.07 -21.80 -36.24
CA ASP A 83 -10.77 -21.34 -37.43
C ASP A 83 -11.11 -22.52 -38.38
N LYS A 84 -12.40 -22.76 -38.59
CA LYS A 84 -12.90 -23.37 -39.83
C LYS A 84 -13.93 -22.42 -40.42
N GLY A 85 -13.40 -21.48 -41.19
CA GLY A 85 -14.13 -20.78 -42.22
C GLY A 85 -14.97 -21.74 -43.08
N VAL A 86 -16.13 -21.22 -43.44
CA VAL A 86 -17.12 -21.81 -44.33
C VAL A 86 -16.68 -21.69 -45.80
N LYS A 87 -16.97 -22.74 -46.59
CA LYS A 87 -17.23 -22.81 -48.05
C LYS A 87 -16.07 -23.03 -49.03
N PRO A 88 -16.32 -23.61 -50.24
CA PRO A 88 -17.51 -23.49 -51.13
C PRO A 88 -18.57 -24.59 -51.05
#